data_AF-U2FJ71-F1
#
_entry.id   AF-U2FJ71-F1
#
_cell.length_a   1.000
_cell.length_b   1.000
_cell.length_c   1.000
_cell.angle_alpha   90.00
_cell.angle_beta   90.00
_cell.angle_gamma   90.00
#
_symmetry.space_group_name_H-M   'P 1'
#
loop_
_entity.id
_entity.type
_entity.pdbx_description
1 polymer ?
#
loop_
_entity_poly.entity_id
_entity_poly.type
_entity_poly.pdbx_seq_one_letter_code
_entity_poly.pdbx_strand_id
1 'polypeptide(L)'
;MTIRDLIGAPFEEMDCFALVRKCYEIERGVIIPPARAPHDRAKLVFSEFLDEISKNWHRVEKRKGVCVALRYDINHPKIVTHFGYLIDEEHILHTTSQTGAIVERLANYEKLIEGYYDRK
;
A
#
# COMPACT_ATOMS: atom_id res chain seq x y z
N MET A 1 -17.52 9.07 -4.17
CA MET A 1 -16.32 8.37 -4.63
C MET A 1 -16.16 7.13 -3.76
N THR A 2 -15.94 5.98 -4.37
CA THR A 2 -15.70 4.69 -3.72
C THR A 2 -14.28 4.22 -4.04
N ILE A 3 -13.76 3.24 -3.29
CA ILE A 3 -12.45 2.64 -3.61
C ILE A 3 -12.39 2.10 -5.04
N ARG A 4 -13.53 1.62 -5.58
CA ARG A 4 -13.59 1.09 -6.96
C ARG A 4 -13.31 2.15 -8.02
N ASP A 5 -13.54 3.42 -7.71
CA ASP A 5 -13.26 4.53 -8.61
C ASP A 5 -11.75 4.79 -8.76
N LEU A 6 -10.92 4.15 -7.92
CA LEU A 6 -9.45 4.23 -8.00
C LEU A 6 -8.86 3.25 -9.02
N ILE A 7 -9.63 2.25 -9.46
CA ILE A 7 -9.14 1.24 -10.43
C ILE A 7 -8.84 1.92 -11.76
N GLY A 8 -7.67 1.64 -12.32
CA GLY A 8 -7.15 2.25 -13.54
C GLY A 8 -6.36 3.54 -13.33
N ALA A 9 -6.25 4.04 -12.10
CA ALA A 9 -5.40 5.21 -11.81
C ALA A 9 -3.93 4.91 -12.16
N PRO A 10 -3.26 5.80 -12.92
CA PRO A 10 -1.87 5.58 -13.31
C PRO A 10 -0.94 5.74 -12.10
N PHE A 11 0.13 4.94 -12.07
CA PHE A 11 1.10 4.93 -10.96
C PHE A 11 1.79 6.29 -10.75
N GLU A 12 2.01 7.05 -11.82
CA GLU A 12 2.65 8.38 -11.77
C GLU A 12 1.80 9.41 -11.02
N GLU A 13 0.47 9.27 -11.06
CA GLU A 13 -0.45 10.14 -10.32
C GLU A 13 -0.76 9.59 -8.93
N MET A 14 -0.72 8.27 -8.78
CA MET A 14 -1.09 7.58 -7.55
C MET A 14 -0.21 6.34 -7.34
N ASP A 15 0.90 6.53 -6.62
CA ASP A 15 1.78 5.43 -6.25
C ASP A 15 1.12 4.46 -5.25
N CYS A 16 1.79 3.35 -4.97
CA CYS A 16 1.26 2.29 -4.11
C CYS A 16 0.84 2.76 -2.72
N PHE A 17 1.53 3.74 -2.13
CA PHE A 17 1.18 4.26 -0.82
C PHE A 17 0.15 5.38 -0.91
N ALA A 18 0.24 6.26 -1.91
CA ALA A 18 -0.77 7.26 -2.20
C ALA A 18 -2.15 6.61 -2.42
N LEU A 19 -2.20 5.47 -3.10
CA LEU A 19 -3.39 4.64 -3.26
C LEU A 19 -3.92 4.17 -1.89
N VAL A 20 -3.06 3.58 -1.05
CA VAL A 20 -3.45 3.17 0.31
C VAL A 20 -4.00 4.36 1.11
N ARG A 21 -3.31 5.50 1.09
CA ARG A 21 -3.76 6.72 1.78
C ARG A 21 -5.13 7.16 1.29
N LYS A 22 -5.37 7.11 -0.02
CA LYS A 22 -6.65 7.45 -0.61
C LYS A 22 -7.75 6.47 -0.21
N CYS A 23 -7.45 5.18 -0.11
CA CYS A 23 -8.39 4.18 0.41
C CYS A 23 -8.79 4.47 1.87
N TYR A 24 -7.84 4.84 2.73
CA TYR A 24 -8.12 5.24 4.11
C TYR A 24 -8.96 6.53 4.19
N GLU A 25 -8.69 7.50 3.32
CA GLU A 25 -9.49 8.72 3.22
C GLU A 25 -10.94 8.40 2.80
N ILE A 26 -11.13 7.56 1.78
CA ILE A 26 -12.45 7.20 1.26
C ILE A 26 -13.26 6.37 2.25
N GLU A 27 -12.69 5.31 2.82
CA GLU A 27 -13.45 4.38 3.67
C GLU A 27 -13.61 4.87 5.11
N ARG A 28 -12.65 5.68 5.61
CA ARG A 28 -12.58 6.04 7.03
C ARG A 28 -12.55 7.54 7.30
N GLY A 29 -12.47 8.38 6.27
CA GLY A 29 -12.28 9.83 6.43
C GLY A 29 -10.91 10.20 7.01
N VAL A 30 -9.94 9.28 7.00
CA VAL A 30 -8.63 9.48 7.62
C VAL A 30 -7.64 10.03 6.60
N ILE A 31 -7.21 11.28 6.79
CA ILE A 31 -6.20 11.92 5.95
C ILE A 31 -4.81 11.56 6.49
N ILE A 32 -4.08 10.73 5.75
CA ILE A 32 -2.68 10.43 6.00
C ILE A 32 -1.84 11.43 5.21
N PRO A 33 -0.86 12.15 5.79
CA PRO A 33 -0.02 13.10 5.06
C PRO A 33 0.91 12.40 4.04
N PRO A 34 1.32 13.09 2.96
CA PRO A 34 2.29 12.55 2.02
C PRO A 34 3.67 12.47 2.66
N ALA A 35 4.49 11.50 2.21
CA ALA A 35 5.91 11.52 2.53
C ALA A 35 6.56 12.79 1.97
N ARG A 36 7.62 13.25 2.64
CA ARG A 36 8.33 14.48 2.28
C ARG A 36 9.33 14.25 1.15
N ALA A 37 9.81 13.02 0.96
CA ALA A 37 10.71 12.68 -0.12
C ALA A 37 10.02 12.51 -1.49
N PRO A 38 10.58 13.07 -2.57
CA PRO A 38 10.08 12.86 -3.93
C PRO A 38 10.25 11.41 -4.39
N HIS A 39 9.24 10.92 -5.12
CA HIS A 39 9.03 9.54 -5.59
C HIS A 39 10.21 8.89 -6.36
N ASP A 40 11.18 9.67 -6.81
CA ASP A 40 12.28 9.26 -7.69
C ASP A 40 13.45 8.53 -6.99
N ARG A 41 13.36 8.33 -5.66
CA ARG A 41 14.32 7.52 -4.91
C ARG A 41 13.60 6.46 -4.10
N ALA A 42 13.16 5.40 -4.79
CA ALA A 42 12.43 4.27 -4.21
C ALA A 42 12.96 3.79 -2.84
N LYS A 43 14.30 3.77 -2.63
CA LYS A 43 14.92 3.39 -1.34
C LYS A 43 14.79 4.41 -0.20
N LEU A 44 14.84 5.71 -0.50
CA LEU A 44 14.74 6.78 0.51
C LEU A 44 13.30 7.04 0.91
N VAL A 45 12.43 7.05 -0.09
CA VAL A 45 10.97 7.08 0.05
C VAL A 45 10.51 5.89 0.91
N PHE A 46 11.07 4.70 0.70
CA PHE A 46 10.77 3.53 1.54
C PHE A 46 11.19 3.67 3.00
N SER A 47 12.35 4.26 3.28
CA SER A 47 12.84 4.44 4.65
C SER A 47 11.99 5.45 5.42
N GLU A 48 11.56 6.54 4.79
CA GLU A 48 10.63 7.50 5.39
C GLU A 48 9.24 6.89 5.58
N PHE A 49 8.79 6.06 4.64
CA PHE A 49 7.53 5.31 4.77
C PHE A 49 7.58 4.28 5.89
N LEU A 50 8.68 3.54 6.05
CA LEU A 50 8.90 2.66 7.20
C LEU A 50 8.94 3.46 8.51
N ASP A 51 9.50 4.67 8.52
CA ASP A 51 9.50 5.54 9.70
C ASP A 51 8.07 6.03 10.06
N GLU A 52 7.27 6.48 9.09
CA GLU A 52 5.85 6.83 9.26
C GLU A 52 5.02 5.63 9.74
N ILE A 53 5.22 4.46 9.14
CA ILE A 53 4.59 3.19 9.56
C ILE A 53 5.04 2.83 10.98
N SER A 54 6.32 2.90 11.30
CA SER A 54 6.84 2.53 12.63
C SER A 54 6.27 3.39 13.76
N LYS A 55 5.89 4.64 13.47
CA LYS A 55 5.37 5.59 14.47
C LYS A 55 3.85 5.55 14.60
N ASN A 56 3.15 5.55 13.46
CA ASN A 56 1.70 5.79 13.42
C ASN A 56 0.89 4.52 13.11
N TRP A 57 1.54 3.45 12.67
CA TRP A 57 0.90 2.21 12.27
C TRP A 57 1.34 1.08 13.20
N HIS A 58 0.45 0.12 13.37
CA HIS A 58 0.74 -1.06 14.16
C HIS A 58 0.38 -2.30 13.35
N ARG A 59 1.16 -3.35 13.57
CA ARG A 59 0.91 -4.65 12.95
C ARG A 59 -0.40 -5.21 13.52
N VAL A 60 -1.26 -5.68 12.64
CA VAL A 60 -2.58 -6.24 12.96
C VAL A 60 -2.78 -7.58 12.29
N GLU A 61 -3.84 -8.28 12.67
CA GLU A 61 -4.31 -9.45 11.94
C GLU A 61 -4.94 -9.04 10.60
N LYS A 62 -4.98 -10.00 9.68
CA LYS A 62 -5.61 -9.84 8.37
C LYS A 62 -7.09 -9.51 8.54
N ARG A 63 -7.51 -8.33 8.05
CA ARG A 63 -8.93 -7.93 8.01
C ARG A 63 -9.15 -6.89 6.93
N LYS A 64 -10.38 -6.77 6.43
CA LYS A 64 -10.75 -5.71 5.48
C LYS A 64 -10.31 -4.34 6.01
N GLY A 65 -9.77 -3.54 5.11
CA GLY A 65 -9.46 -2.14 5.33
C GLY A 65 -8.07 -1.86 5.85
N VAL A 66 -7.18 -2.85 5.90
CA VAL A 66 -5.81 -2.69 6.39
C VAL A 66 -4.83 -2.53 5.23
N CYS A 67 -3.68 -1.90 5.53
CA CYS A 67 -2.56 -1.87 4.60
C CYS A 67 -1.85 -3.24 4.60
N VAL A 68 -1.47 -3.71 3.42
CA VAL A 68 -0.68 -4.92 3.20
C VAL A 68 0.72 -4.50 2.76
N ALA A 69 1.74 -4.90 3.51
CA ALA A 69 3.13 -4.66 3.19
C ALA A 69 3.72 -5.88 2.46
N LEU A 70 4.28 -5.66 1.26
CA LEU A 70 4.85 -6.72 0.41
C LEU A 70 6.35 -6.53 0.17
N ARG A 71 7.10 -7.64 0.22
CA ARG A 71 8.50 -7.74 -0.25
C ARG A 71 8.50 -8.07 -1.74
N TYR A 72 8.19 -7.06 -2.56
CA TYR A 72 7.88 -7.24 -3.98
C TYR A 72 9.12 -7.20 -4.90
N ASP A 73 10.19 -6.52 -4.47
CA ASP A 73 11.40 -6.38 -5.27
C ASP A 73 12.30 -7.61 -5.12
N ILE A 74 12.49 -8.34 -6.22
CA ILE A 74 13.35 -9.53 -6.27
C ILE A 74 14.84 -9.22 -5.99
N ASN A 75 15.29 -8.00 -6.26
CA ASN A 75 16.66 -7.56 -5.95
C ASN A 75 16.84 -7.27 -4.45
N HIS A 76 15.73 -7.04 -3.74
CA HIS A 76 15.71 -6.70 -2.32
C HIS A 76 14.68 -7.54 -1.55
N PRO A 77 14.78 -8.89 -1.56
CA PRO A 77 13.72 -9.79 -1.10
C PRO A 77 13.48 -9.78 0.43
N LYS A 78 14.33 -9.09 1.19
CA LYS A 78 14.22 -8.93 2.65
C LYS A 78 13.58 -7.61 3.06
N ILE A 79 13.37 -6.70 2.12
CA ILE A 79 12.86 -5.35 2.39
C ILE A 79 11.45 -5.29 1.83
N VAL A 80 10.52 -4.72 2.59
CA VAL A 80 9.22 -4.32 2.03
C VAL A 80 9.52 -3.30 0.93
N THR A 81 8.89 -3.41 -0.22
CA THR A 81 9.08 -2.47 -1.34
C THR A 81 7.78 -2.06 -2.01
N HIS A 82 6.65 -2.54 -1.50
CA HIS A 82 5.35 -2.31 -2.11
C HIS A 82 4.24 -2.39 -1.07
N PHE A 83 3.17 -1.63 -1.31
CA PHE A 83 1.98 -1.59 -0.46
C PHE A 83 0.70 -1.82 -1.25
N GLY A 84 -0.28 -2.40 -0.60
CA GLY A 84 -1.65 -2.44 -1.11
C GLY A 84 -2.66 -2.30 0.02
N TYR A 85 -3.92 -2.17 -0.35
CA TYR A 85 -5.03 -2.03 0.56
C TYR A 85 -5.93 -3.25 0.45
N LEU A 86 -6.21 -3.88 1.59
CA LEU A 86 -7.05 -5.07 1.63
C LEU A 86 -8.53 -4.65 1.55
N ILE A 87 -9.18 -4.88 0.40
CA ILE A 87 -10.57 -4.42 0.18
C ILE A 87 -11.62 -5.41 0.69
N ASP A 88 -11.22 -6.67 0.86
CA ASP A 88 -11.98 -7.76 1.49
C ASP A 88 -11.01 -8.88 1.92
N GLU A 89 -11.49 -10.03 2.38
CA GLU A 89 -10.61 -11.10 2.88
C GLU A 89 -9.70 -11.73 1.81
N GLU A 90 -10.00 -11.58 0.52
CA GLU A 90 -9.30 -12.27 -0.56
C GLU A 90 -8.66 -11.33 -1.57
N HIS A 91 -9.06 -10.06 -1.61
CA HIS A 91 -8.64 -9.13 -2.65
C HIS A 91 -7.83 -7.96 -2.11
N ILE A 92 -6.77 -7.64 -2.84
CA ILE A 92 -5.89 -6.51 -2.61
C ILE A 92 -6.04 -5.51 -3.76
N LEU A 93 -6.21 -4.24 -3.42
CA LEU A 93 -6.07 -3.13 -4.34
C LEU A 93 -4.65 -2.57 -4.22
N HIS A 94 -3.91 -2.55 -5.32
CA HIS A 94 -2.56 -1.99 -5.37
C HIS A 94 -2.31 -1.37 -6.75
N THR A 95 -1.21 -0.63 -6.91
CA THR A 95 -0.84 -0.02 -8.19
C THR A 95 0.62 -0.28 -8.52
N THR A 96 0.91 -0.56 -9.78
CA THR A 96 2.29 -0.70 -10.29
C THR A 96 2.46 0.16 -11.53
N SER A 97 3.70 0.47 -11.90
CA SER A 97 3.99 1.23 -13.13
C SER A 97 3.55 0.52 -14.41
N GLN A 98 3.38 -0.81 -14.38
CA GLN A 98 2.97 -1.59 -15.55
C GLN A 98 1.44 -1.65 -15.72
N THR A 99 0.70 -1.67 -14.62
CA THR A 99 -0.75 -1.96 -14.63
C THR A 99 -1.62 -0.77 -14.23
N GLY A 100 -1.04 0.23 -13.58
CA GLY A 100 -1.83 1.17 -12.77
C GLY A 100 -2.52 0.46 -11.61
N ALA A 101 -3.51 1.13 -11.01
CA ALA A 101 -4.26 0.60 -9.88
C ALA A 101 -5.20 -0.54 -10.31
N ILE A 102 -5.00 -1.72 -9.74
CA ILE A 102 -5.77 -2.94 -10.06
C ILE A 102 -6.14 -3.70 -8.80
N VAL A 103 -7.18 -4.52 -8.92
CA VAL A 103 -7.60 -5.47 -7.89
C VAL A 103 -7.13 -6.87 -8.28
N GLU A 104 -6.44 -7.53 -7.37
CA GLU A 104 -5.97 -8.89 -7.55
C GLU A 104 -6.26 -9.77 -6.34
N ARG A 105 -6.11 -11.08 -6.51
CA ARG A 105 -6.21 -12.03 -5.41
C ARG A 105 -4.97 -11.92 -4.53
N LEU A 106 -5.18 -11.72 -3.23
CA LEU A 106 -4.12 -11.69 -2.22
C LEU A 106 -3.28 -12.97 -2.22
N ALA A 107 -3.89 -14.12 -2.55
CA ALA A 107 -3.21 -15.40 -2.67
C ALA A 107 -2.02 -15.37 -3.66
N ASN A 108 -2.06 -14.53 -4.69
CA ASN A 108 -0.95 -14.34 -5.64
C ASN A 108 0.30 -13.78 -4.95
N TYR A 109 0.11 -13.10 -3.82
CA TYR A 109 1.13 -12.37 -3.08
C TYR A 109 1.48 -12.97 -1.73
N GLU A 110 0.85 -14.08 -1.33
CA GLU A 110 0.93 -14.63 0.03
C GLU A 110 2.38 -14.82 0.53
N LYS A 111 3.27 -15.31 -0.32
CA LYS A 111 4.69 -15.53 0.01
C LYS A 111 5.49 -14.23 0.17
N LEU A 112 5.00 -13.14 -0.42
CA LEU A 112 5.63 -11.81 -0.39
C LEU A 112 5.10 -10.96 0.77
N ILE A 113 4.01 -11.37 1.42
CA ILE A 113 3.45 -10.64 2.56
C ILE A 113 4.45 -10.60 3.70
N GLU A 114 4.74 -9.40 4.16
CA GLU A 114 5.47 -9.16 5.40
C GLU A 114 4.50 -9.03 6.57
N GLY A 115 3.44 -8.27 6.39
CA GLY A 115 2.42 -8.10 7.41
C GLY A 115 1.26 -7.22 6.96
N TYR A 116 0.31 -7.10 7.88
CA TYR A 116 -0.83 -6.21 7.77
C TYR A 116 -0.68 -5.10 8.80
N TYR A 117 -0.99 -3.88 8.39
CA TYR A 117 -0.80 -2.69 9.21
C TYR A 117 -2.07 -1.85 9.22
N ASP A 118 -2.44 -1.38 10.39
CA ASP A 118 -3.52 -0.42 10.56
C ASP A 118 -2.99 0.85 11.23
N ARG A 119 -3.55 1.99 10.82
CA ARG A 119 -3.22 3.28 11.41
C ARG A 119 -3.94 3.40 12.75
N LYS A 120 -3.24 3.92 13.76
CA LYS A 120 -3.85 4.29 15.04
C LYS A 120 -4.81 5.48 14.91
#